data_AF-A0A430G1Y3-F1
#
_entry.id   AF-A0A430G1Y3-F1
#
_cell.length_a   1.000
_cell.length_b   1.000
_cell.length_c   1.000
_cell.angle_alpha   90.00
_cell.angle_beta   90.00
_cell.angle_gamma   90.00
#
_symmetry.space_group_name_H-M   'P 1'
#
loop_
_entity.id
_entity.type
_entity.pdbx_description
1 polymer ?
#
loop_
_entity_poly.entity_id
_entity_poly.type
_entity_poly.pdbx_seq_one_letter_code
_entity_poly.pdbx_strand_id
1 'polypeptide(L)' 'MKDQHSMSILQRARCALGQHKRDRSSVVIGTHWHHGRCKGCGAAMVKDAVGWRLDRDHAA' A
#
# COMPACT_ATOMS: atom_id res chain seq x y z
N MET A 1 -20.44 -3.61 11.99
CA MET A 1 -19.26 -4.08 11.23
C MET A 1 -18.92 -2.96 10.26
N LYS A 2 -17.89 -2.16 10.56
CA LYS A 2 -17.68 -0.83 9.96
C LYS A 2 -17.06 -0.95 8.55
N ASP A 3 -17.74 -0.32 7.58
CA ASP A 3 -17.20 0.23 6.33
C ASP A 3 -16.12 -0.55 5.58
N GLN A 4 -16.53 -1.61 4.86
CA GLN A 4 -15.70 -2.22 3.81
C GLN A 4 -16.14 -1.87 2.38
N HIS A 5 -17.28 -1.19 2.18
CA HIS A 5 -17.84 -0.95 0.83
C HIS A 5 -17.52 0.41 0.21
N SER A 6 -16.90 1.30 0.97
CA SER A 6 -16.50 2.64 0.52
C SER A 6 -15.00 2.69 0.21
N MET A 7 -14.43 1.63 -0.38
CA MET A 7 -13.08 1.70 -0.96
C MET A 7 -13.10 2.80 -2.02
N SER A 8 -12.61 3.99 -1.66
CA SER A 8 -12.92 5.18 -2.43
C SER A 8 -12.34 5.04 -3.82
N ILE A 9 -13.20 5.14 -4.85
CA ILE A 9 -12.81 5.12 -6.27
C ILE A 9 -11.65 6.10 -6.51
N LEU A 10 -11.58 7.19 -5.74
CA LEU A 10 -10.47 8.15 -5.73
C LEU A 10 -9.13 7.53 -5.32
N GLN A 11 -9.09 6.59 -4.36
CA GLN A 11 -7.85 5.88 -4.05
C GLN A 11 -7.43 4.95 -5.19
N ARG A 12 -8.37 4.30 -5.89
CA ARG A 12 -8.06 3.52 -7.09
C ARG A 12 -7.54 4.39 -8.24
N ALA A 13 -8.18 5.54 -8.49
CA ALA A 13 -7.71 6.50 -9.49
C ALA A 13 -6.32 7.06 -9.14
N ARG A 14 -6.07 7.38 -7.87
CA ARG A 14 -4.73 7.77 -7.40
C ARG A 14 -3.69 6.67 -7.61
N CYS A 15 -4.05 5.40 -7.40
CA CYS A 15 -3.15 4.29 -7.70
C CYS A 15 -2.81 4.20 -9.19
N ALA A 16 -3.77 4.44 -10.09
CA ALA A 16 -3.51 4.48 -11.53
C ALA A 16 -2.56 5.63 -11.93
N LEU A 17 -2.55 6.73 -11.17
CA LEU A 17 -1.61 7.85 -11.30
C LEU A 17 -0.29 7.63 -10.54
N GLY A 18 -0.02 6.42 -10.03
CA GLY A 18 1.18 6.10 -9.25
C GLY A 18 1.20 6.66 -7.82
N GLN A 19 0.11 7.28 -7.37
CA GLN A 19 -0.03 7.84 -6.01
C GLN A 19 -0.56 6.77 -5.05
N HIS A 20 0.33 5.93 -4.56
CA HIS A 20 0.00 4.86 -3.62
C HIS A 20 0.06 5.35 -2.17
N LYS A 21 -1.04 5.13 -1.44
CA LYS A 21 -1.06 5.32 0.01
C LYS A 21 -1.10 3.97 0.71
N ARG A 22 -0.21 3.79 1.68
CA ARG A 22 -0.16 2.62 2.55
C ARG A 22 -1.42 2.49 3.40
N ASP A 23 -1.88 1.26 3.55
CA ASP A 23 -2.78 0.88 4.61
C ASP A 23 -2.01 0.61 5.92
N ARG A 24 -2.30 1.38 6.96
CA ARG A 24 -1.60 1.31 8.24
C ARG A 24 -1.91 0.03 9.02
N SER A 25 -3.08 -0.59 8.80
CA SER A 25 -3.45 -1.86 9.43
C SER A 25 -2.73 -3.07 8.83
N SER A 26 -2.30 -2.98 7.57
CA SER A 26 -1.64 -4.08 6.86
C SER A 26 -0.13 -4.22 7.11
N VAL A 27 0.43 -3.48 8.07
CA VAL A 27 1.88 -3.31 8.17
C VAL A 27 2.56 -4.34 9.04
N VAL A 28 3.55 -4.99 8.43
CA VAL A 28 4.45 -5.92 9.08
C VAL A 28 5.79 -5.23 9.28
N ILE A 29 6.17 -5.06 10.55
CA ILE A 29 7.44 -4.47 10.93
C ILE A 29 8.47 -5.60 11.00
N GLY A 30 9.33 -5.70 9.97
CA GLY A 30 10.51 -6.55 10.00
C GLY A 30 11.69 -5.84 10.66
N THR A 31 12.76 -6.60 10.94
CA THR A 31 14.01 -6.10 11.54
C THR A 31 14.78 -5.14 10.64
N HIS A 32 14.70 -5.31 9.31
CA HIS A 32 15.41 -4.46 8.34
C HIS A 32 14.49 -3.70 7.39
N TRP A 33 13.29 -4.24 7.13
CA TRP A 33 12.35 -3.69 6.16
C TRP A 33 10.94 -3.74 6.74
N HIS A 34 10.15 -2.68 6.51
CA HIS A 34 8.72 -2.72 6.81
C HIS A 34 7.95 -3.01 5.55
N HIS A 35 7.06 -4.00 5.62
CA HIS A 35 6.17 -4.37 4.52
C HIS A 35 4.75 -3.92 4.84
N GLY A 36 3.97 -3.66 3.81
CA GLY A 36 2.56 -3.32 3.93
C GLY A 36 1.87 -3.46 2.59
N ARG A 37 0.63 -3.01 2.53
CA ARG A 37 -0.15 -2.97 1.29
C ARG A 37 -0.67 -1.58 1.01
N CYS A 38 -0.91 -1.28 -0.25
CA CYS A 38 -1.62 -0.07 -0.62
C CYS A 38 -3.08 -0.18 -0.21
N LYS A 39 -3.61 0.85 0.46
CA LYS A 39 -5.04 0.89 0.85
C LYS A 39 -5.98 0.92 -0.37
N GLY A 40 -5.52 1.39 -1.53
CA GLY A 40 -6.35 1.52 -2.73
C GLY A 40 -6.36 0.26 -3.60
N CYS A 41 -5.17 -0.18 -4.04
CA CYS A 41 -5.02 -1.31 -4.97
C CYS A 41 -4.58 -2.62 -4.32
N GLY A 42 -4.26 -2.64 -3.02
CA GLY A 42 -3.78 -3.84 -2.33
C GLY A 42 -2.34 -4.27 -2.68
N ALA A 43 -1.70 -3.59 -3.64
CA ALA A 43 -0.33 -3.90 -4.05
C ALA A 43 0.64 -3.84 -2.87
N ALA A 44 1.62 -4.74 -2.88
CA ALA A 44 2.67 -4.79 -1.88
C ALA A 44 3.47 -3.48 -1.85
N MET A 45 3.78 -3.02 -0.65
CA MET A 45 4.58 -1.83 -0.41
C MET A 45 5.70 -2.16 0.56
N VAL A 46 6.88 -1.60 0.31
CA VAL A 46 8.04 -1.68 1.20
C VAL A 46 8.40 -0.27 1.67
N LYS A 47 8.83 -0.16 2.92
CA LYS A 47 9.39 1.08 3.48
C LYS A 47 10.90 1.04 3.36
N ASP A 48 11.46 1.96 2.60
CA ASP A 48 12.89 2.26 2.57
C ASP A 48 13.21 3.53 3.38
N ALA A 49 14.45 4.02 3.26
CA ALA A 49 14.90 5.24 3.95
C ALA A 49 14.18 6.52 3.49
N VAL A 50 13.62 6.54 2.27
CA VAL A 50 12.94 7.70 1.67
C VAL A 50 11.45 7.66 1.98
N GLY A 51 10.86 6.47 2.09
CA GLY A 51 9.47 6.31 2.50
C GLY A 51 8.86 5.02 2.02
N TRP A 52 7.54 5.04 1.85
CA TRP A 52 6.78 3.88 1.36
C TRP A 52 6.69 3.92 -0.16
N ARG A 53 7.14 2.84 -0.79
CA ARG A 53 7.07 2.63 -2.24
C ARG A 53 6.41 1.30 -2.54
N LEU A 54 5.91 1.14 -3.77
CA LEU A 54 5.49 -0.17 -4.25
C LEU A 54 6.69 -1.12 -4.25
N ASP A 55 6.47 -2.32 -3.77
CA ASP A 55 7.37 -3.44 -3.96
C ASP A 55 7.23 -3.91 -5.41
N ARG A 56 8.18 -3.51 -6.26
CA ARG A 56 8.17 -3.84 -7.70
C ARG A 56 8.77 -5.21 -7.99
N ASP A 57 9.38 -5.85 -7.00
CA ASP A 57 10.03 -7.16 -7.17
C ASP A 57 9.03 -8.32 -7.03
N HIS A 58 7.81 -8.06 -6.55
CA HIS A 58 6.76 -9.09 -6.40
C HIS A 58 5.74 -9.14 -7.56
N ALA A 59 6.11 -8.63 -8.74
CA ALA A 59 5.31 -8.65 -9.96
C ALA A 59 5.79 -9.73 -10.97
N ALA A 60 6.20 -10.90 -10.46
CA ALA A 60 6.51 -12.09 -11.25
C ALA A 60 5.42 -13.16 -11.05
#